data_AF-A0A376W2Z9-F1
#
_entry.id   AF-A0A376W2Z9-F1
#
_cell.length_a   1.000
_cell.length_b   1.000
_cell.length_c   1.000
_cell.angle_alpha   90.00
_cell.angle_beta   90.00
_cell.angle_gamma   90.00
#
_symmetry.space_group_name_H-M   'P 1'
#
loop_
_entity.id
_entity.type
_entity.pdbx_description
1 polymer ?
#
loop_
_entity_poly.entity_id
_entity_poly.type
_entity_poly.pdbx_seq_one_letter_code
_entity_poly.pdbx_strand_id
1 'polypeptide(L)'
;MAFESDPEAEIRQLNSRRVELERALSNHENDNQQQRIQFEQAKEGVTALNRILPRLNLLADDSLADRVDEIRERLDEAQEAARFVQQFGNQLAKLEPIVSVLQSDPEQFEQLKEDYA
;
A
#
# COMPACT_ATOMS: atom_id res chain seq x y z
N MET A 1 -66.53 -25.88 49.39
CA MET A 1 -67.18 -25.43 48.15
C MET A 1 -66.08 -25.01 47.20
N ALA A 2 -65.84 -25.79 46.16
CA ALA A 2 -64.91 -25.44 45.10
C ALA A 2 -65.61 -24.44 44.18
N PHE A 3 -65.26 -23.16 44.33
CA PHE A 3 -65.42 -22.22 43.23
C PHE A 3 -64.11 -22.33 42.45
N GLU A 4 -64.16 -23.00 41.30
CA GLU A 4 -63.07 -22.94 40.34
C GLU A 4 -62.80 -21.47 39.98
N SER A 5 -61.53 -21.16 39.70
CA SER A 5 -61.10 -19.86 39.20
C SER A 5 -62.04 -19.40 38.07
N ASP A 6 -62.47 -18.14 38.08
CA ASP A 6 -63.27 -17.58 36.99
C ASP A 6 -62.54 -17.80 35.65
N PRO A 7 -63.04 -18.68 34.76
CA PRO A 7 -62.33 -19.04 33.53
C PRO A 7 -62.15 -17.82 32.61
N GLU A 8 -63.03 -16.81 32.68
CA GLU A 8 -62.87 -15.57 31.93
C GLU A 8 -61.72 -14.72 32.48
N ALA A 9 -61.46 -14.74 33.79
CA ALA A 9 -60.30 -14.09 34.40
C ALA A 9 -58.99 -14.74 33.95
N GLU A 10 -58.94 -16.07 33.89
CA GLU A 10 -57.76 -16.81 33.41
C GLU A 10 -57.47 -16.53 31.92
N ILE A 11 -58.50 -16.53 31.07
CA ILE A 11 -58.37 -16.18 29.64
C ILE A 11 -57.83 -14.75 29.47
N ARG A 12 -58.30 -13.77 30.26
CA ARG A 12 -57.79 -12.39 30.23
C ARG A 12 -56.31 -12.32 30.61
N GLN A 13 -55.89 -13.07 31.62
CA GLN A 13 -54.50 -13.12 32.05
C GLN A 13 -53.61 -13.74 30.97
N LEU A 14 -54.03 -14.87 30.38
CA LEU A 14 -53.29 -15.54 29.30
C LEU A 14 -53.16 -14.65 28.06
N ASN A 15 -54.22 -13.94 27.67
CA ASN A 15 -54.18 -13.01 26.54
C ASN A 15 -53.25 -11.82 26.82
N SER A 16 -53.27 -11.28 28.05
CA SER A 16 -52.35 -10.20 28.44
C SER A 16 -50.90 -10.67 28.34
N ARG A 17 -50.63 -11.87 28.86
CA ARG A 17 -49.29 -12.47 28.79
C ARG A 17 -48.85 -12.74 27.35
N ARG A 18 -49.77 -13.18 26.48
CA ARG A 18 -49.50 -13.39 25.06
C ARG A 18 -49.07 -12.08 24.39
N VAL A 19 -49.79 -10.98 24.61
CA VAL A 19 -49.45 -9.68 24.02
C VAL A 19 -48.10 -9.16 24.50
N GLU A 20 -47.79 -9.34 25.79
CA GLU A 20 -46.46 -9.01 26.33
C GLU A 20 -45.35 -9.80 25.65
N LEU A 21 -45.55 -11.11 25.47
CA LEU A 21 -44.57 -11.99 24.81
C LEU A 21 -44.40 -11.63 23.33
N GLU A 22 -45.49 -11.34 22.61
CA GLU A 22 -45.44 -10.90 21.21
C GLU A 22 -44.67 -9.58 21.06
N ARG A 23 -44.88 -8.62 21.97
CA ARG A 23 -44.11 -7.37 21.98
C ARG A 23 -42.63 -7.60 22.28
N ALA A 24 -42.32 -8.43 23.28
CA ALA A 24 -40.94 -8.77 23.63
C ALA A 24 -40.22 -9.48 22.47
N LEU A 25 -40.91 -10.40 21.79
CA LEU A 25 -40.37 -11.10 20.62
C LEU A 25 -40.06 -10.12 19.49
N SER A 26 -40.99 -9.23 19.15
CA SER A 26 -40.77 -8.22 18.10
C SER A 26 -39.59 -7.30 18.42
N ASN A 27 -39.44 -6.88 19.67
CA ASN A 27 -38.27 -6.10 20.10
C ASN A 27 -36.96 -6.87 19.93
N HIS A 28 -36.92 -8.13 20.37
CA HIS A 28 -35.73 -8.98 20.21
C HIS A 28 -35.38 -9.25 18.75
N GLU A 29 -36.38 -9.45 17.89
CA GLU A 29 -36.16 -9.62 16.44
C GLU A 29 -35.56 -8.36 15.82
N ASN A 30 -36.07 -7.18 16.19
CA ASN A 30 -35.53 -5.90 15.72
C ASN A 30 -34.09 -5.69 16.19
N ASP A 31 -33.80 -5.94 17.47
CA ASP A 31 -32.45 -5.83 18.03
C ASP A 31 -31.49 -6.79 17.34
N ASN A 32 -31.93 -8.04 17.08
CA ASN A 32 -31.12 -9.03 16.39
C ASN A 32 -30.79 -8.60 14.96
N GLN A 33 -31.76 -8.07 14.23
CA GLN A 33 -31.54 -7.53 12.88
C GLN A 33 -30.54 -6.38 12.89
N GLN A 34 -30.66 -5.44 13.84
CA GLN A 34 -29.71 -4.34 13.98
C GLN A 34 -28.29 -4.82 14.30
N GLN A 35 -28.14 -5.75 15.25
CA GLN A 35 -26.84 -6.34 15.60
C GLN A 35 -26.21 -7.06 14.42
N ARG A 36 -27.01 -7.77 13.61
CA ARG A 36 -26.51 -8.44 12.40
C ARG A 36 -25.97 -7.45 11.37
N ILE A 37 -26.64 -6.33 11.15
CA ILE A 37 -26.16 -5.28 10.26
C ILE A 37 -24.85 -4.69 10.78
N GLN A 38 -24.77 -4.36 12.07
CA GLN A 38 -23.55 -3.83 12.68
C GLN A 38 -22.38 -4.82 12.59
N PHE A 39 -22.65 -6.11 12.78
CA PHE A 39 -21.64 -7.15 12.65
C PHE A 39 -21.07 -7.24 11.24
N GLU A 40 -21.93 -7.23 10.21
CA GLU A 40 -21.46 -7.26 8.82
C GLU A 40 -20.65 -6.00 8.49
N GLN A 41 -21.09 -4.83 8.94
CA GLN A 41 -20.33 -3.57 8.76
C GLN A 41 -18.96 -3.63 9.46
N ALA A 42 -18.88 -4.15 10.68
CA ALA A 42 -17.62 -4.32 11.40
C ALA A 42 -16.69 -5.30 10.67
N LYS A 43 -17.24 -6.40 10.14
CA LYS A 43 -16.48 -7.40 9.37
C LYS A 43 -15.93 -6.82 8.06
N GLU A 44 -16.70 -5.98 7.37
CA GLU A 44 -16.22 -5.22 6.22
C GLU A 44 -15.08 -4.28 6.61
N GLY A 45 -15.21 -3.57 7.73
CA GLY A 45 -14.17 -2.71 8.29
C GLY A 45 -12.86 -3.47 8.57
N VAL A 46 -12.94 -4.62 9.24
CA VAL A 46 -11.77 -5.49 9.48
C VAL A 46 -11.16 -5.97 8.16
N THR A 47 -11.97 -6.31 7.17
CA THR A 47 -11.49 -6.71 5.84
C THR A 47 -10.73 -5.58 5.15
N ALA A 48 -11.23 -4.34 5.23
CA ALA A 48 -10.55 -3.17 4.70
C ALA A 48 -9.20 -2.93 5.41
N LEU A 49 -9.18 -3.02 6.74
CA LEU A 49 -7.95 -2.88 7.53
C LEU A 49 -6.91 -3.94 7.16
N ASN A 50 -7.30 -5.20 7.02
CA ASN A 50 -6.40 -6.28 6.60
C ASN A 50 -5.78 -6.04 5.21
N ARG A 51 -6.49 -5.35 4.31
CA ARG A 51 -5.94 -4.96 3.00
C ARG A 51 -4.93 -3.82 3.09
N ILE A 52 -5.11 -2.90 4.04
CA ILE A 52 -4.26 -1.72 4.21
C ILE A 52 -3.02 -2.03 5.05
N LEU A 53 -3.13 -2.95 6.02
CA LEU A 53 -2.06 -3.32 6.94
C LEU A 53 -0.69 -3.57 6.28
N PRO A 54 -0.56 -4.34 5.17
CA PRO A 54 0.74 -4.54 4.52
C PRO A 54 1.32 -3.28 3.86
N ARG A 55 0.52 -2.24 3.65
CA ARG A 55 0.93 -0.97 3.03
C ARG A 55 1.10 0.15 4.05
N LEU A 56 0.80 -0.11 5.32
CA LEU A 56 0.77 0.91 6.37
C LEU A 56 2.12 1.63 6.49
N ASN A 57 3.22 0.89 6.48
CA ASN A 57 4.57 1.46 6.56
C ASN A 57 4.87 2.41 5.40
N LEU A 58 4.35 2.13 4.21
CA LEU A 58 4.52 2.97 3.02
C LEU A 58 3.60 4.19 3.05
N LEU A 59 2.37 4.04 3.55
CA LEU A 59 1.39 5.12 3.67
C LEU A 59 1.73 6.12 4.78
N ALA A 60 2.45 5.66 5.81
CA ALA A 60 2.88 6.48 6.94
C ALA A 60 4.32 7.01 6.78
N ASP A 61 4.99 6.69 5.67
CA ASP A 61 6.34 7.20 5.39
C ASP A 61 6.24 8.57 4.72
N ASP A 62 6.28 9.62 5.53
CA ASP A 62 6.28 11.01 5.05
C ASP A 62 7.55 11.36 4.25
N SER A 63 8.63 10.58 4.37
CA SER A 63 9.88 10.77 3.61
C SER A 63 9.85 10.13 2.22
N LEU A 64 8.79 9.37 1.90
CA LEU A 64 8.72 8.59 0.67
C LEU A 64 8.78 9.49 -0.58
N ALA A 65 8.13 10.65 -0.54
CA ALA A 65 8.15 11.61 -1.65
C ALA A 65 9.57 12.12 -1.91
N ASP A 66 10.27 12.56 -0.85
CA ASP A 66 11.64 13.05 -0.94
C ASP A 66 12.60 11.98 -1.49
N ARG A 67 12.45 10.73 -1.04
CA ARG A 67 13.25 9.60 -1.54
C ARG A 67 12.98 9.29 -3.01
N VAL A 68 11.73 9.42 -3.47
CA VAL A 68 11.38 9.23 -4.88
C VAL A 68 12.04 10.30 -5.74
N ASP A 69 12.04 11.55 -5.28
CA ASP A 69 12.65 12.65 -6.03
C ASP A 69 14.18 12.51 -6.07
N GLU A 70 14.83 12.14 -4.96
CA GLU A 70 16.27 11.83 -4.93
C GLU A 70 16.64 10.72 -5.92
N ILE A 71 15.83 9.65 -5.99
CA ILE A 71 16.06 8.53 -6.92
C ILE A 71 15.91 9.00 -8.37
N ARG A 72 14.98 9.91 -8.66
CA ARG A 72 14.79 10.45 -10.02
C ARG A 72 15.97 11.31 -10.44
N GLU A 73 16.47 12.17 -9.57
CA GLU A 73 17.66 12.98 -9.87
C GLU A 73 18.87 12.09 -10.19
N ARG A 74 19.11 11.06 -9.36
CA ARG A 74 20.20 10.08 -9.62
C ARG A 74 20.01 9.31 -10.92
N LEU A 75 18.76 9.00 -11.27
CA LEU A 75 18.46 8.32 -12.53
C LEU A 75 18.78 9.22 -13.72
N ASP A 76 18.44 10.50 -13.66
CA ASP A 76 18.75 11.47 -14.71
C ASP A 76 20.27 11.63 -14.87
N GLU A 77 21.02 11.80 -13.77
CA GLU A 77 22.48 11.83 -13.79
C GLU A 77 23.10 10.58 -14.43
N ALA A 78 22.62 9.40 -14.05
CA ALA A 78 23.11 8.14 -14.61
C ALA A 78 22.80 8.02 -16.11
N GLN A 79 21.65 8.52 -16.56
CA GLN A 79 21.29 8.54 -17.97
C GLN A 79 22.16 9.51 -18.77
N GLU A 80 22.46 10.69 -18.22
CA GLU A 80 23.39 11.64 -18.84
C GLU A 80 24.80 11.04 -18.96
N ALA A 81 25.31 10.41 -17.90
CA ALA A 81 26.59 9.71 -17.93
C ALA A 81 26.61 8.59 -18.98
N ALA A 82 25.54 7.80 -19.07
CA ALA A 82 25.42 6.75 -20.10
C ALA A 82 25.44 7.33 -21.52
N ARG A 83 24.70 8.42 -21.76
CA ARG A 83 24.72 9.13 -23.05
C ARG A 83 26.10 9.68 -23.37
N PHE A 84 26.78 10.26 -22.39
CA PHE A 84 28.14 10.77 -22.55
C PHE A 84 29.11 9.67 -22.96
N VAL A 85 29.10 8.53 -22.26
CA VAL A 85 29.93 7.37 -22.61
C VAL A 85 29.57 6.83 -23.99
N GLN A 86 28.30 6.78 -24.36
CA GLN A 86 27.88 6.35 -25.68
C GLN A 86 28.39 7.29 -26.79
N GLN A 87 28.35 8.60 -26.55
CA GLN A 87 28.76 9.61 -27.53
C GLN A 87 30.29 9.72 -27.68
N PHE A 88 31.01 9.68 -26.55
CA PHE A 88 32.45 9.99 -26.51
C PHE A 88 33.33 8.77 -26.21
N GLY A 89 32.76 7.63 -25.84
CA GLY A 89 33.52 6.44 -25.40
C GLY A 89 34.54 5.94 -26.41
N ASN A 90 34.20 5.95 -27.70
CA ASN A 90 35.12 5.56 -28.77
C ASN A 90 36.31 6.54 -28.92
N GLN A 91 36.11 7.82 -28.63
CA GLN A 91 37.16 8.83 -28.69
C GLN A 91 38.03 8.76 -27.44
N LEU A 92 37.42 8.57 -26.27
CA LEU A 92 38.10 8.32 -24.99
C LEU A 92 39.03 7.10 -25.08
N ALA A 93 38.53 5.98 -25.61
CA ALA A 93 39.33 4.76 -25.78
C ALA A 93 40.54 4.95 -26.72
N LYS A 94 40.44 5.83 -27.73
CA LYS A 94 41.57 6.16 -28.62
C LYS A 94 42.61 7.06 -27.94
N LEU A 95 42.19 7.89 -26.98
CA LEU A 95 43.08 8.81 -26.27
C LEU A 95 43.84 8.15 -25.11
N GLU A 96 43.29 7.08 -24.53
CA GLU A 96 43.89 6.31 -23.42
C GLU A 96 45.37 5.90 -23.65
N PRO A 97 45.77 5.32 -24.80
CA PRO A 97 47.18 5.02 -25.06
C PRO A 97 48.04 6.27 -25.26
N ILE A 98 47.49 7.36 -25.80
CA ILE A 98 48.23 8.60 -26.09
C ILE A 98 48.54 9.38 -24.81
N VAL A 99 47.64 9.37 -23.84
CA VAL A 99 47.86 9.99 -22.51
C VAL A 99 49.05 9.36 -21.78
N SER A 100 49.20 8.04 -21.90
CA SER A 100 50.33 7.28 -21.35
C SER A 100 51.67 7.70 -21.98
N VAL A 101 51.64 8.04 -23.27
CA VAL A 101 52.80 8.48 -24.06
C VAL A 101 53.15 9.94 -23.81
N LEU A 102 52.16 10.82 -23.55
CA LEU A 102 52.40 12.20 -23.11
C LEU A 102 53.07 12.30 -21.73
N GLN A 103 52.95 11.25 -20.90
CA GLN A 103 53.68 11.12 -19.64
C GLN A 103 55.08 10.49 -19.83
N SER A 104 55.35 9.94 -21.01
CA SER A 104 56.63 9.37 -21.42
C SER A 104 57.42 10.40 -22.22
N ASP A 105 58.74 10.23 -22.32
CA ASP A 105 59.67 11.21 -22.92
C ASP A 105 59.21 11.65 -24.34
N PRO A 106 59.14 12.97 -24.65
CA PRO A 106 58.63 13.50 -25.93
C PRO A 106 59.20 12.89 -27.22
N GLU A 107 60.36 12.24 -27.18
CA GLU A 107 60.91 11.51 -28.34
C GLU A 107 60.05 10.30 -28.76
N GLN A 108 59.31 9.67 -27.85
CA GLN A 108 58.41 8.54 -28.17
C GLN A 108 57.06 9.00 -28.75
N PHE A 109 56.72 10.29 -28.61
CA PHE A 109 55.44 10.84 -29.04
C PHE A 109 55.35 10.99 -30.58
N GLU A 110 56.44 11.33 -31.27
CA GLU A 110 56.40 11.47 -32.73
C GLU A 110 56.30 10.13 -33.46
N GLN A 111 56.87 9.07 -32.89
CA GLN A 111 56.74 7.73 -33.47
C GLN A 111 55.31 7.20 -33.35
N LEU A 112 54.61 7.51 -32.24
CA LEU A 112 53.22 7.12 -32.04
C LEU A 112 52.22 7.90 -32.91
N LYS A 113 52.54 9.14 -33.29
CA LYS A 113 51.72 9.95 -34.21
C LYS A 113 51.67 9.36 -35.61
N GLU A 114 52.76 8.76 -36.07
CA GLU A 114 52.82 8.08 -37.37
C GLU A 114 52.00 6.77 -37.36
N ASP A 115 51.94 6.07 -36.23
CA ASP A 115 51.22 4.80 -36.09
C ASP A 115 49.69 4.93 -35.98
N TYR A 116 49.16 6.13 -35.68
CA TYR A 116 47.74 6.40 -35.45
C TYR A 116 47.10 7.41 -36.43
N ALA A 117 47.82 7.83 -37.48
CA ALA A 117 47.27 8.62 -38.60
C ALA A 117 46.43 7.75 -39.56
#